data_AF-A0A0C2WZ36-F1
#
_entry.id   AF-A0A0C2WZ36-F1
#
_cell.length_a   1.000
_cell.length_b   1.000
_cell.length_c   1.000
_cell.angle_alpha   90.00
_cell.angle_beta   90.00
_cell.angle_gamma   90.00
#
_symmetry.space_group_name_H-M   'P 1'
#
loop_
_entity.id
_entity.type
_entity.pdbx_description
1 polymer ?
#
loop_
_entity_poly.entity_id
_entity_poly.type
_entity_poly.pdbx_seq_one_letter_code
_entity_poly.pdbx_strand_id
1 'polypeptide(L)'
;MIRLTVEAISAKNGTAKIENLTTGVTVSKFVESSYPLCMQNAEWIVEDYAMGQNGNWVQFCNFETVQFTDSTATMASGESIGTDGATIVAIEQNGVVLTSVSGTSGGVTIKHS
;
A
#
# COMPACT_ATOMS: atom_id res chain seq x y z
N MET A 1 8.83 1.64 -13.54
CA MET A 1 7.67 0.91 -13.01
C MET A 1 8.14 0.05 -11.85
N ILE A 2 7.45 0.12 -10.72
CA ILE A 2 7.79 -0.64 -9.52
C ILE A 2 6.67 -1.64 -9.25
N ARG A 3 7.02 -2.91 -9.03
CA ARG A 3 6.11 -3.92 -8.50
C ARG A 3 6.42 -4.13 -7.03
N LEU A 4 5.40 -4.03 -6.20
CA LEU A 4 5.45 -4.26 -4.76
C LEU A 4 4.67 -5.53 -4.45
N THR A 5 5.23 -6.40 -3.62
CA THR A 5 4.54 -7.60 -3.17
C THR A 5 4.87 -7.84 -1.70
N VAL A 6 3.84 -8.05 -0.90
CA VAL A 6 3.97 -8.56 0.47
C VAL A 6 3.25 -9.90 0.55
N GLU A 7 3.86 -10.85 1.25
CA GLU A 7 3.31 -12.18 1.47
C GLU A 7 3.41 -12.53 2.94
N ALA A 8 2.28 -12.68 3.62
CA ALA A 8 2.25 -13.19 4.98
C ALA A 8 2.23 -14.73 4.93
N ILE A 9 3.35 -15.36 5.31
CA ILE A 9 3.48 -16.83 5.35
C ILE A 9 2.79 -17.37 6.62
N SER A 10 2.87 -16.61 7.70
CA SER A 10 2.13 -16.85 8.94
C SER A 10 1.78 -15.52 9.60
N ALA A 11 1.05 -15.55 10.72
CA ALA A 11 0.70 -14.31 11.42
C ALA A 11 1.95 -13.56 11.92
N LYS A 12 3.10 -14.24 12.05
CA LYS A 12 4.32 -13.66 12.63
C LYS A 12 5.47 -13.52 11.65
N ASN A 13 5.31 -13.92 10.39
CA ASN A 13 6.37 -13.80 9.40
C ASN A 13 5.85 -13.74 7.97
N GLY A 14 6.71 -13.25 7.09
CA GLY A 14 6.39 -13.04 5.68
C GLY A 14 7.55 -12.47 4.89
N THR A 15 7.27 -12.08 3.66
CA THR A 15 8.24 -11.42 2.79
C THR A 15 7.70 -10.08 2.30
N ALA A 16 8.62 -9.12 2.12
CA ALA A 16 8.38 -7.88 1.41
C ALA A 16 9.35 -7.80 0.24
N LYS A 17 8.81 -7.63 -0.98
CA LYS A 17 9.56 -7.65 -2.23
C LYS A 17 9.29 -6.38 -3.02
N ILE A 18 10.35 -5.78 -3.53
CA ILE A 18 10.31 -4.61 -4.41
C ILE A 18 11.08 -4.94 -5.69
N GLU A 19 10.41 -4.81 -6.82
CA GLU A 19 10.99 -5.06 -8.14
C GLU A 19 10.91 -3.79 -8.98
N ASN A 20 12.06 -3.26 -9.38
CA ASN A 20 12.12 -2.22 -10.39
C ASN A 20 12.11 -2.88 -11.77
N LEU A 21 10.92 -3.00 -12.35
CA LEU A 21 10.73 -3.67 -13.65
C LEU A 21 11.44 -2.95 -14.81
N THR A 22 11.77 -1.67 -14.63
CA THR A 22 12.50 -0.89 -15.64
C THR A 22 13.99 -1.19 -15.62
N THR A 23 14.58 -1.42 -14.44
CA THR A 23 16.02 -1.71 -14.30
C THR A 23 16.32 -3.19 -14.14
N GLY A 24 15.31 -4.02 -13.88
CA GLY A 24 15.45 -5.44 -13.54
C GLY A 24 15.99 -5.69 -12.13
N VAL A 25 16.17 -4.65 -11.30
CA VAL A 25 16.67 -4.80 -9.93
C VAL A 25 15.54 -5.25 -9.01
N THR A 26 15.78 -6.33 -8.28
CA THR A 26 14.87 -6.87 -7.28
C THR A 26 15.55 -6.92 -5.92
N VAL A 27 14.84 -6.44 -4.90
CA VAL A 27 15.20 -6.63 -3.50
C VAL A 27 14.06 -7.34 -2.77
N SER A 28 14.42 -8.20 -1.82
CA SER A 28 13.47 -8.94 -1.00
C SER A 28 13.97 -8.99 0.44
N LYS A 29 13.04 -8.91 1.39
CA LYS A 29 13.31 -9.01 2.81
C LYS A 29 12.34 -9.99 3.44
N PHE A 30 12.88 -11.01 4.11
CA PHE A 30 12.12 -11.81 5.05
C PHE A 30 11.95 -11.02 6.36
N VAL A 31 10.73 -11.02 6.89
CA VAL A 31 10.34 -10.26 8.07
C VAL A 31 9.77 -11.23 9.10
N GLU A 32 10.20 -11.06 10.36
CA GLU A 32 9.67 -11.78 11.52
C GLU A 32 9.26 -10.78 12.59
N SER A 33 8.22 -11.11 13.34
CA SER A 33 7.69 -10.27 14.42
C SER A 33 7.26 -11.13 15.61
N SER A 34 7.47 -10.64 16.83
CA SER A 34 6.88 -11.22 18.04
C SER A 34 5.37 -10.98 18.11
N TYR A 35 4.88 -9.95 17.41
CA TYR A 35 3.48 -9.52 17.36
C TYR A 35 2.80 -10.04 16.09
N PRO A 36 1.65 -10.74 16.21
CA PRO A 36 0.96 -11.31 15.06
C PRO A 36 0.17 -10.26 14.28
N LEU A 37 0.15 -10.38 12.95
CA LEU A 37 -0.81 -9.74 12.06
C LEU A 37 -2.20 -10.39 12.24
N CYS A 38 -3.25 -9.58 12.11
CA CYS A 38 -4.62 -10.07 12.04
C CYS A 38 -4.95 -10.70 10.68
N MET A 39 -4.22 -10.32 9.61
CA MET A 39 -4.46 -10.71 8.22
C MET A 39 -5.88 -10.40 7.70
N GLN A 40 -6.45 -9.28 8.15
CA GLN A 40 -7.83 -8.89 7.81
C GLN A 40 -7.91 -7.81 6.73
N ASN A 41 -6.79 -7.14 6.44
CA ASN A 41 -6.75 -5.98 5.57
C ASN A 41 -5.69 -6.20 4.48
N ALA A 42 -6.02 -5.74 3.28
CA ALA A 42 -5.10 -5.58 2.17
C ALA A 42 -5.37 -4.20 1.57
N GLU A 43 -4.31 -3.43 1.34
CA GLU A 43 -4.44 -2.01 1.05
C GLU A 43 -3.36 -1.51 0.08
N TRP A 44 -3.73 -0.48 -0.69
CA TRP A 44 -2.87 0.23 -1.63
C TRP A 44 -2.94 1.70 -1.27
N ILE A 45 -1.89 2.20 -0.60
CA ILE A 45 -1.92 3.50 0.07
C ILE A 45 -0.87 4.45 -0.49
N VAL A 46 -1.22 5.73 -0.50
CA VAL A 46 -0.25 6.83 -0.39
C VAL A 46 -0.47 7.43 0.99
N GLU A 47 0.61 7.59 1.74
CA GLU A 47 0.57 8.00 3.14
C GLU A 47 1.44 9.24 3.35
N ASP A 48 0.92 10.20 4.10
CA ASP A 48 1.75 11.20 4.77
C ASP A 48 2.30 10.57 6.05
N TYR A 49 3.55 10.10 6.03
CA TYR A 49 4.11 9.30 7.10
C TYR A 49 4.75 10.16 8.20
N ALA A 50 4.75 9.66 9.45
CA ALA A 50 5.45 10.30 10.55
C ALA A 50 6.95 9.96 10.55
N MET A 51 7.81 10.96 10.69
CA MET A 51 9.24 10.77 10.98
C MET A 51 9.47 10.50 12.46
N GLY A 52 9.89 9.28 12.76
CA GLY A 52 10.30 8.86 14.11
C GLY A 52 9.13 8.66 15.06
N GLN A 53 9.46 8.34 16.32
CA GLN A 53 8.48 7.96 17.35
C GLN A 53 7.73 9.16 17.95
N ASN A 54 8.13 10.39 17.61
CA ASN A 54 7.60 11.61 18.21
C ASN A 54 6.40 12.20 17.44
N GLY A 55 5.97 11.56 16.34
CA GLY A 55 4.79 12.01 15.59
C GLY A 55 4.99 13.26 14.74
N ASN A 56 6.24 13.58 14.36
CA ASN A 56 6.51 14.67 13.43
C ASN A 56 6.22 14.21 12.00
N TRP A 57 5.07 14.60 11.45
CA TRP A 57 4.70 14.31 10.06
C TRP A 57 5.70 14.91 9.07
N VAL A 58 5.95 14.21 7.96
CA VAL A 58 6.71 14.81 6.86
C VAL A 58 5.91 15.95 6.22
N GLN A 59 6.60 16.75 5.41
CA GLN A 59 5.88 17.62 4.48
C GLN A 59 5.17 16.74 3.45
N PHE A 60 3.84 16.86 3.37
CA PHE A 60 3.08 16.20 2.31
C PHE A 60 3.42 16.82 0.96
N CYS A 61 4.19 16.09 0.16
CA CYS A 61 4.66 16.56 -1.14
C CYS A 61 3.62 16.34 -2.25
N ASN A 62 3.58 17.25 -3.22
CA ASN A 62 2.77 17.06 -4.41
C ASN A 62 3.39 15.97 -5.31
N PHE A 63 2.80 14.78 -5.28
CA PHE A 63 3.21 13.63 -6.08
C PHE A 63 2.48 13.53 -7.43
N GLU A 64 1.70 14.55 -7.80
CA GLU A 64 0.80 14.58 -8.95
C GLU A 64 -0.22 13.42 -8.92
N THR A 65 0.18 12.23 -9.39
CA THR A 65 -0.66 11.03 -9.43
C THR A 65 0.18 9.79 -9.20
N VAL A 66 -0.28 8.94 -8.28
CA VAL A 66 0.16 7.55 -8.12
C VAL A 66 -0.94 6.64 -8.62
N GLN A 67 -0.57 5.66 -9.44
CA GLN A 67 -1.49 4.65 -9.93
C GLN A 67 -0.96 3.27 -9.59
N PHE A 68 -1.72 2.53 -8.78
CA PHE A 68 -1.56 1.11 -8.59
C PHE A 68 -2.35 0.39 -9.68
N THR A 69 -1.65 -0.44 -10.44
CA THR A 69 -2.23 -1.29 -11.49
C THR A 69 -1.99 -2.75 -11.12
N ASP A 70 -2.80 -3.64 -11.67
CA ASP A 70 -2.75 -5.08 -11.38
C ASP A 70 -2.83 -5.36 -9.86
N SER A 71 -3.64 -4.56 -9.16
CA SER A 71 -3.85 -4.66 -7.71
C SER A 71 -4.67 -5.90 -7.37
N THR A 72 -4.01 -6.89 -6.77
CA THR A 72 -4.64 -8.13 -6.31
C THR A 72 -4.22 -8.47 -4.89
N ALA A 73 -5.16 -8.98 -4.09
CA ALA A 73 -4.91 -9.59 -2.79
C ALA A 73 -5.37 -11.05 -2.80
N THR A 74 -4.59 -11.95 -2.21
CA THR A 74 -4.94 -13.37 -2.12
C THR A 74 -5.42 -13.70 -0.71
N MET A 75 -6.62 -14.27 -0.61
CA MET A 75 -7.22 -14.72 0.64
C MET A 75 -6.61 -16.03 1.11
N ALA A 76 -6.78 -16.36 2.38
CA ALA A 76 -6.35 -17.65 2.93
C ALA A 76 -7.00 -18.87 2.24
N SER A 77 -8.16 -18.67 1.59
CA SER A 77 -8.81 -19.69 0.74
C SER A 77 -8.07 -19.97 -0.58
N GLY A 78 -7.10 -19.12 -0.95
CA GLY A 78 -6.42 -19.12 -2.25
C GLY A 78 -7.13 -18.30 -3.32
N GLU A 79 -8.32 -17.76 -3.03
CA GLU A 79 -9.03 -16.85 -3.93
C GLU A 79 -8.29 -15.51 -4.05
N SER A 80 -8.19 -14.97 -5.26
CA SER A 80 -7.64 -13.64 -5.49
C SER A 80 -8.77 -12.64 -5.73
N ILE A 81 -8.73 -11.54 -4.99
CA ILE A 81 -9.67 -10.42 -5.10
C ILE A 81 -8.94 -9.18 -5.59
N GLY A 82 -9.64 -8.37 -6.37
CA GLY A 82 -9.18 -7.04 -6.75
C GLY A 82 -9.57 -5.98 -5.73
N THR A 83 -9.59 -4.73 -6.18
CA THR A 83 -9.95 -3.54 -5.39
C THR A 83 -11.44 -3.19 -5.42
N ASP A 84 -12.27 -4.00 -6.06
CA ASP A 84 -13.72 -3.77 -6.12
C ASP A 84 -14.34 -3.87 -4.73
N GLY A 85 -15.13 -2.86 -4.35
CA GLY A 85 -15.74 -2.79 -3.02
C GLY A 85 -14.80 -2.38 -1.89
N ALA A 86 -13.54 -2.03 -2.18
CA ALA A 86 -12.61 -1.52 -1.19
C ALA A 86 -13.09 -0.20 -0.57
N THR A 87 -12.79 0.01 0.72
CA THR A 87 -13.01 1.30 1.37
C THR A 87 -12.06 2.35 0.81
N ILE A 88 -12.61 3.49 0.38
CA ILE A 88 -11.83 4.63 -0.09
C ILE A 88 -11.54 5.56 1.09
N VAL A 89 -10.26 5.86 1.31
CA VAL A 89 -9.79 6.81 2.32
C VAL A 89 -8.99 7.90 1.61
N ALA A 90 -9.30 9.16 1.90
CA ALA A 90 -8.57 10.33 1.40
C ALA A 90 -7.82 11.01 2.55
N ILE A 91 -6.67 11.60 2.25
CA ILE A 91 -5.93 12.42 3.22
C ILE A 91 -6.63 13.76 3.34
N GLU A 92 -6.99 14.12 4.57
CA GLU A 92 -7.51 15.43 4.95
C GLU A 92 -6.65 16.00 6.08
N GLN A 93 -6.21 17.24 5.93
CA GLN A 93 -5.45 17.95 6.95
C GLN A 93 -5.99 19.37 7.11
N ASN A 94 -6.17 19.80 8.36
CA ASN A 94 -6.68 21.14 8.69
C ASN A 94 -7.99 21.50 7.95
N GLY A 95 -8.87 20.52 7.73
CA GLY A 95 -10.13 20.69 7.01
C GLY A 95 -10.00 20.77 5.48
N VAL A 96 -8.83 20.43 4.92
CA VAL A 96 -8.57 20.43 3.47
C VAL A 96 -8.28 19.01 3.00
N VAL A 97 -9.06 18.53 2.03
CA VAL A 97 -8.84 17.24 1.38
C VAL A 97 -7.68 17.36 0.39
N LEU A 98 -6.57 16.67 0.67
CA LEU A 98 -5.32 16.75 -0.07
C LEU A 98 -5.18 15.66 -1.13
N THR A 99 -6.08 14.67 -1.17
CA THR A 99 -6.05 13.61 -2.18
C THR A 99 -7.42 13.27 -2.74
N SER A 100 -7.48 13.03 -4.05
CA SER A 100 -8.61 12.39 -4.73
C SER A 100 -8.27 10.93 -5.00
N VAL A 101 -9.13 10.01 -4.56
CA VAL A 101 -8.91 8.55 -4.67
C VAL A 101 -10.05 7.90 -5.44
N SER A 102 -9.72 7.05 -6.41
CA SER A 102 -10.68 6.27 -7.18
C SER A 102 -10.16 4.85 -7.41
N GLY A 103 -11.02 3.84 -7.22
CA GLY A 103 -10.74 2.45 -7.53
C GLY A 103 -11.39 2.00 -8.84
N THR A 104 -10.74 1.06 -9.53
CA THR A 104 -11.32 0.23 -10.60
C THR A 104 -11.12 -1.23 -10.23
N SER A 105 -11.68 -2.18 -11.00
CA SER A 105 -11.33 -3.59 -10.84
C SER A 105 -9.84 -3.79 -11.13
N GLY A 106 -9.05 -4.09 -10.09
CA GLY A 106 -7.60 -4.33 -10.21
C GLY A 106 -6.74 -3.06 -10.28
N GLY A 107 -7.23 -1.90 -9.83
CA GLY A 107 -6.39 -0.70 -9.76
C GLY A 107 -6.91 0.39 -8.83
N VAL A 108 -6.00 1.25 -8.39
CA VAL A 108 -6.28 2.43 -7.57
C VAL A 108 -5.53 3.62 -8.15
N THR A 109 -6.22 4.73 -8.37
CA THR A 109 -5.61 6.01 -8.73
C THR A 109 -5.75 6.98 -7.58
N ILE A 110 -4.63 7.55 -7.15
CA ILE A 110 -4.55 8.56 -6.09
C ILE A 110 -3.91 9.80 -6.70
N LYS A 111 -4.60 10.94 -6.63
CA LYS A 111 -4.10 12.23 -7.11
C LYS A 111 -3.94 13.19 -5.94
N HIS A 112 -2.85 13.97 -5.94
CA HIS A 112 -2.72 15.10 -5.03
C HIS A 112 -3.64 16.24 -5.50
N SER A 113 -4.32 16.89 -4.56
CA SER A 113 -5.24 18.03 -4.83
C SER A 113 -4.53 19.37 -4.96
#